data_AF-A0A7D6ZUK9-F1
#
_entry.id   AF-A0A7D6ZUK9-F1
#
_cell.length_a   1.000
_cell.length_b   1.000
_cell.length_c   1.000
_cell.angle_alpha   90.00
_cell.angle_beta   90.00
_cell.angle_gamma   90.00
#
_symmetry.space_group_name_H-M   'P 1'
#
loop_
_entity.id
_entity.type
_entity.pdbx_description
1 polymer ?
#
loop_
_entity_poly.entity_id
_entity_poly.type
_entity_poly.pdbx_seq_one_letter_code
_entity_poly.pdbx_strand_id
1 'polypeptide(L)' 'MAFDPIRTFSQSNPPGPEQGDVAKLLRTVANTLEDFGVATVMDLVMHTEVTADGPWPSITVYYEDPEFQIPSQ' A
#
# COMPACT_ATOMS: atom_id res chain seq x y z
N MET A 1 17.61 -20.94 5.39
CA MET A 1 17.12 -19.56 5.41
C MET A 1 15.71 -19.59 4.85
N ALA A 2 14.71 -19.33 5.69
CA ALA A 2 13.39 -18.95 5.20
C ALA A 2 13.49 -17.45 4.87
N PHE A 3 13.00 -17.06 3.71
CA PHE A 3 12.78 -15.65 3.39
C PHE A 3 11.30 -15.39 3.65
N ASP A 4 11.00 -14.30 4.35
CA ASP A 4 9.61 -13.86 4.50
C ASP A 4 9.07 -13.51 3.11
N PRO A 5 7.83 -13.90 2.77
CA PRO A 5 7.29 -13.60 1.45
C PRO A 5 7.08 -12.10 1.32
N ILE A 6 7.44 -11.58 0.15
CA ILE A 6 7.12 -10.21 -0.21
C ILE A 6 5.64 -10.16 -0.58
N ARG A 7 4.87 -9.37 0.16
CA ARG A 7 3.48 -9.07 -0.13
C ARG A 7 3.33 -7.67 -0.72
N THR A 8 2.19 -7.41 -1.33
CA THR A 8 1.87 -6.09 -1.85
C THR A 8 0.40 -5.76 -1.71
N PHE A 9 0.10 -4.48 -1.52
CA PHE A 9 -1.23 -3.92 -1.68
C PHE A 9 -1.14 -2.57 -2.38
N SER A 10 -2.22 -2.17 -3.05
CA SER A 10 -2.34 -0.87 -3.71
C SER A 10 -3.60 -0.15 -3.24
N GLN A 11 -3.52 1.16 -3.06
CA GLN A 11 -4.64 2.00 -2.68
C GLN A 11 -4.67 3.29 -3.52
N SER A 12 -5.87 3.79 -3.74
CA SER A 12 -6.15 5.12 -4.27
C SER A 12 -7.36 5.69 -3.52
N ASN A 13 -7.50 7.01 -3.52
CA ASN A 13 -8.73 7.62 -3.00
C ASN A 13 -9.92 7.26 -3.91
N PRO A 14 -11.15 7.19 -3.39
CA PRO A 14 -12.35 7.07 -4.22
C PRO A 14 -12.47 8.24 -5.23
N PRO A 15 -13.15 8.03 -6.36
CA PRO A 15 -13.37 9.10 -7.34
C PRO A 15 -14.18 10.26 -6.73
N GLY A 16 -13.88 11.48 -7.16
CA GLY A 16 -14.55 12.70 -6.70
C GLY A 16 -13.59 13.81 -6.25
N PRO A 17 -14.10 14.83 -5.53
CA PRO A 17 -13.33 16.04 -5.22
C PRO A 17 -12.01 15.82 -4.47
N GLU A 18 -11.92 14.74 -3.70
CA GLU A 18 -10.74 14.39 -2.90
C GLU A 18 -9.87 13.30 -3.55
N GLN A 19 -10.17 12.87 -4.78
CA GLN A 19 -9.43 11.78 -5.41
C GLN A 19 -7.93 12.09 -5.52
N GLY A 20 -7.59 13.36 -5.79
CA GLY A 20 -6.22 13.86 -5.91
C GLY A 20 -5.54 14.20 -4.57
N ASP A 21 -6.19 14.01 -3.42
CA ASP A 21 -5.61 14.34 -2.11
C ASP A 21 -4.54 13.32 -1.70
N VAL A 22 -3.29 13.63 -2.01
CA VAL A 22 -2.12 12.82 -1.66
C VAL A 22 -1.95 12.65 -0.15
N ALA A 23 -2.25 13.67 0.64
CA ALA A 23 -2.09 13.59 2.09
C ALA A 23 -3.12 12.64 2.71
N LYS A 24 -4.36 12.65 2.20
CA LYS A 24 -5.39 11.67 2.59
C LYS A 24 -5.01 10.24 2.18
N LEU A 25 -4.43 10.08 0.99
CA LEU A 25 -3.96 8.78 0.51
C LEU A 25 -2.86 8.22 1.43
N LEU A 26 -1.84 9.02 1.77
CA LEU A 26 -0.76 8.61 2.67
C LEU A 26 -1.26 8.20 4.06
N ARG A 27 -2.25 8.92 4.61
CA ARG A 27 -2.86 8.54 5.90
C ARG A 27 -3.62 7.21 5.80
N THR A 28 -4.32 6.98 4.70
CA THR A 28 -5.05 5.72 4.47
C THR A 28 -4.09 4.53 4.40
N VAL A 29 -2.98 4.70 3.68
CA VAL A 29 -1.90 3.69 3.60
C VAL A 29 -1.30 3.44 4.98
N ALA A 30 -1.03 4.49 5.76
CA ALA A 30 -0.51 4.35 7.12
C ALA A 30 -1.45 3.55 8.02
N ASN A 31 -2.76 3.84 8.00
CA ASN A 31 -3.76 3.10 8.77
C ASN A 31 -3.77 1.60 8.39
N THR A 32 -3.63 1.27 7.10
CA THR A 32 -3.56 -0.12 6.63
C THR A 32 -2.30 -0.84 7.12
N LEU A 33 -1.16 -0.13 7.17
CA LEU A 33 0.07 -0.68 7.73
C LEU A 33 -0.03 -0.90 9.24
N GLU A 34 -0.71 -0.01 9.97
CA GLU A 34 -0.98 -0.18 11.40
C GLU A 34 -1.83 -1.42 11.66
N ASP A 35 -2.84 -1.70 10.82
CA ASP A 35 -3.69 -2.89 10.92
C ASP A 35 -2.91 -4.21 10.69
N PHE A 36 -1.81 -4.17 9.94
CA PHE A 36 -0.95 -5.33 9.68
C PHE A 36 0.06 -5.61 10.81
N GLY A 37 0.25 -4.68 11.75
CA GLY A 37 1.25 -4.83 12.81
C GLY A 37 2.68 -4.55 12.34
N VAL A 38 3.66 -5.37 12.75
CA VAL A 38 5.10 -5.14 12.52
C VAL A 38 5.49 -5.51 11.07
N ALA A 39 4.85 -4.90 10.08
CA ALA A 39 5.24 -5.06 8.68
C ALA A 39 6.49 -4.22 8.36
N THR A 40 7.53 -4.85 7.81
CA THR A 40 8.70 -4.13 7.30
C THR A 40 8.42 -3.69 5.87
N VAL A 41 8.22 -2.39 5.65
CA VAL A 41 8.06 -1.83 4.31
C VAL A 41 9.40 -1.84 3.58
N MET A 42 9.42 -2.47 2.41
CA MET A 42 10.59 -2.56 1.54
C MET A 42 10.62 -1.44 0.52
N ASP A 43 9.49 -1.17 -0.12
CA ASP A 43 9.36 -0.15 -1.17
C ASP A 43 7.93 0.42 -1.22
N LEU A 44 7.83 1.66 -1.70
CA LEU A 44 6.58 2.37 -1.92
C LEU A 44 6.64 3.10 -3.25
N VAL A 45 5.78 2.71 -4.18
CA VAL A 45 5.70 3.30 -5.51
C VAL A 45 4.40 4.09 -5.62
N MET A 46 4.51 5.38 -5.91
CA MET A 46 3.36 6.21 -6.26
C MET A 46 3.24 6.33 -7.78
N HIS A 47 2.06 6.00 -8.31
CA HIS A 47 1.67 6.27 -9.68
C HIS A 47 0.58 7.35 -9.69
N THR A 48 0.47 8.12 -10.77
CA THR A 48 -0.62 9.08 -10.92
C THR A 48 -1.15 8.99 -12.33
N GLU A 49 -2.42 8.61 -12.45
CA GLU A 49 -3.16 8.65 -13.69
C GLU A 49 -3.84 10.03 -13.83
N VAL A 50 -3.95 10.57 -15.04
CA VAL A 50 -4.76 11.78 -15.29
C VAL A 50 -6.08 11.34 -15.89
N THR A 51 -7.18 11.49 -15.15
CA THR A 51 -8.52 11.12 -15.60
C THR A 51 -9.36 12.35 -15.96
N ALA A 52 -10.59 12.13 -16.41
CA ALA A 52 -11.55 13.20 -16.66
C ALA A 52 -11.87 14.04 -15.41
N ASP A 53 -11.75 13.43 -14.22
CA ASP A 53 -12.04 14.05 -12.93
C ASP A 53 -10.78 14.66 -12.27
N GLY A 54 -9.63 14.62 -12.96
CA GLY A 54 -8.36 15.16 -12.51
C GLY A 54 -7.31 14.09 -12.17
N PRO A 55 -6.19 14.46 -11.51
CA PRO A 55 -5.16 13.51 -11.11
C PRO A 55 -5.70 12.47 -10.13
N TRP A 56 -5.42 11.21 -10.39
CA TRP A 56 -5.78 10.08 -9.54
C TRP A 56 -4.51 9.33 -9.09
N PRO A 57 -3.92 9.75 -7.96
CA PRO A 57 -2.76 9.07 -7.39
C PRO A 57 -3.15 7.71 -6.81
N SER A 58 -2.27 6.74 -7.01
CA SER A 58 -2.29 5.44 -6.35
C SER A 58 -0.93 5.14 -5.73
N ILE A 59 -0.93 4.45 -4.60
CA ILE A 59 0.29 4.00 -3.92
C ILE A 59 0.25 2.48 -3.85
N THR A 60 1.32 1.84 -4.31
CA THR A 60 1.59 0.41 -4.13
C THR A 60 2.69 0.26 -3.09
N VAL A 61 2.43 -0.57 -2.07
CA VAL A 61 3.38 -0.89 -1.01
C VAL A 61 3.88 -2.31 -1.20
N TYR A 62 5.18 -2.50 -1.05
CA TYR A 62 5.84 -3.81 -0.96
C TYR A 62 6.36 -3.98 0.45
N TYR A 63 5.99 -5.07 1.11
CA TYR A 63 6.33 -5.31 2.51
C TYR A 63 6.59 -6.79 2.80
N GLU A 64 7.39 -7.04 3.83
CA GLU A 64 7.60 -8.37 4.40
C GLU A 64 6.53 -8.64 5.45
N ASP A 65 5.92 -9.82 5.39
CA ASP A 65 4.98 -10.31 6.40
C ASP A 65 5.70 -11.30 7.33
N PRO A 66 6.07 -10.89 8.56
CA PRO A 66 6.80 -11.74 9.50
C PRO A 66 5.96 -12.89 10.06
N GLU A 67 4.63 -12.87 9.87
CA GLU A 67 3.74 -13.94 10.33
C GLU A 67 3.55 -15.05 9.30
N PHE A 68 4.04 -14.89 8.07
CA PHE A 68 3.99 -15.97 7.09
C PHE A 68 5.09 -17.01 7.36
N GLN A 69 4.77 -17.95 8.24
CA GLN A 69 5.54 -19.18 8.39
C GLN A 69 5.17 -20.15 7.25
N ILE A 70 6.18 -20.60 6.50
CA ILE A 70 6.05 -21.77 5.62
C ILE A 70 5.60 -22.96 6.50
N PRO A 71 4.43 -23.57 6.28
CA PRO A 71 4.01 -24.74 7.03
C PRO A 71 5.04 -25.86 6.84
N SER A 72 5.50 -26.47 7.93
CA SER A 72 6.43 -27.60 7.89
C SER A 72 5.85 -28.71 7.01
N GLN A 73 6.58 -29.10 5.95
CA GLN A 73 6.33 -30.32 5.20
C GLN A 73 6.63 -31.56 6.05
#